data_AF-A0A1X7SHQ9-F1
#
_entry.id   AF-A0A1X7SHQ9-F1
#
_cell.length_a   1.000
_cell.length_b   1.000
_cell.length_c   1.000
_cell.angle_alpha   90.00
_cell.angle_beta   90.00
_cell.angle_gamma   90.00
#
_symmetry.space_group_name_H-M   'P 1'
#
loop_
_entity.id
_entity.type
_entity.pdbx_description
1 polymer ?
#
loop_
_entity_poly.entity_id
_entity_poly.type
_entity_poly.pdbx_seq_one_letter_code
_entity_poly.pdbx_strand_id
1 'polypeptide(L)'
;SKSPGAAPVDGNSKWVSRYHPGVLLLKGSMRDCLIQRELHERENDFCVREPLTLFCGTWNVNGQYPIQRVDKWLVYQETIPDIFAIG
;
A
#
# COMPACT_ATOMS: atom_id res chain seq x y z
N SER A 1 -21.29 -27.76 8.88
CA SER A 1 -20.03 -27.93 8.13
C SER A 1 -20.18 -27.26 6.78
N LYS A 2 -19.09 -26.66 6.28
CA LYS A 2 -18.93 -25.84 5.06
C LYS A 2 -19.23 -24.35 5.20
N SER A 3 -18.19 -23.63 5.62
CA SER A 3 -17.98 -22.21 5.31
C SER A 3 -17.86 -22.03 3.78
N PRO A 4 -18.36 -20.93 3.19
CA PRO A 4 -18.12 -20.65 1.78
C PRO A 4 -16.63 -20.35 1.58
N GLY A 5 -15.99 -21.12 0.70
CA GLY A 5 -14.57 -21.00 0.39
C GLY A 5 -14.22 -19.63 -0.18
N ALA A 6 -13.11 -19.08 0.29
CA ALA A 6 -12.49 -17.90 -0.32
C ALA A 6 -12.14 -18.21 -1.79
N ALA A 7 -12.51 -17.30 -2.67
CA ALA A 7 -12.14 -17.37 -4.09
C ALA A 7 -10.61 -17.29 -4.26
N PRO A 8 -10.05 -17.88 -5.33
CA PRO A 8 -8.63 -17.77 -5.63
C PRO A 8 -8.28 -16.30 -5.86
N VAL A 9 -7.15 -15.86 -5.29
CA VAL A 9 -6.63 -14.52 -5.53
C VAL A 9 -5.84 -14.58 -6.84
N ASP A 10 -6.49 -14.18 -7.92
CA ASP A 10 -5.90 -14.18 -9.25
C ASP A 10 -4.67 -13.24 -9.25
N GLY A 11 -3.48 -13.82 -9.46
CA GLY A 11 -2.16 -13.17 -9.42
C GLY A 11 -1.90 -12.16 -10.54
N ASN A 12 -2.95 -11.54 -11.11
CA ASN A 12 -2.84 -10.49 -12.10
C ASN A 12 -3.68 -9.27 -11.71
N SER A 13 -3.55 -8.87 -10.45
CA SER A 13 -3.98 -7.54 -10.02
C SER A 13 -3.05 -6.52 -10.68
N LYS A 14 -3.44 -6.07 -11.88
CA LYS A 14 -2.88 -4.87 -12.49
C LYS A 14 -3.11 -3.74 -11.49
N TRP A 15 -2.11 -3.44 -10.66
CA TRP A 15 -2.07 -2.26 -9.82
C TRP A 15 -2.02 -1.08 -10.78
N VAL A 16 -3.19 -0.65 -11.23
CA VAL A 16 -3.34 0.65 -11.88
C VAL A 16 -2.96 1.64 -10.79
N SER A 17 -1.83 2.32 -10.99
CA SER A 17 -1.48 3.51 -10.22
C SER A 17 -2.68 4.44 -10.31
N ARG A 18 -3.56 4.39 -9.30
CA ARG A 18 -4.64 5.36 -9.14
C ARG A 18 -4.02 6.60 -8.53
N TYR A 19 -3.06 7.19 -9.24
CA TYR A 19 -2.90 8.61 -9.15
C TYR A 19 -4.21 9.19 -9.65
N HIS A 20 -5.05 9.65 -8.73
CA HIS A 20 -6.23 10.42 -9.07
C HIS A 20 -5.75 11.87 -9.20
N PRO A 21 -5.70 12.46 -10.41
CA PRO A 21 -5.33 13.86 -10.57
C PRO A 21 -6.23 14.79 -9.74
N GLY A 22 -7.43 14.33 -9.40
CA GLY A 22 -8.50 15.12 -8.80
C GLY A 22 -8.26 15.68 -7.40
N VAL A 23 -7.28 15.19 -6.62
CA VAL A 23 -7.08 15.67 -5.24
C VAL A 23 -6.08 16.83 -5.15
N LEU A 24 -5.22 17.02 -6.16
CA LEU A 24 -4.28 18.15 -6.22
C LEU A 24 -4.73 19.29 -7.17
N LEU A 25 -5.81 19.07 -7.93
CA LEU A 25 -6.28 19.95 -9.01
C LEU A 25 -6.92 21.28 -8.56
N LEU A 26 -7.07 21.55 -7.26
CA LEU A 26 -7.71 22.77 -6.74
C LEU A 26 -6.74 23.89 -6.34
N LYS A 27 -5.43 23.75 -6.60
CA LYS A 27 -4.39 24.70 -6.12
C LYS A 27 -3.40 25.18 -7.20
N GLY A 28 -3.78 25.22 -8.47
CA GLY A 28 -2.90 25.67 -9.57
C GLY A 28 -3.63 26.41 -10.68
N SER A 29 -2.89 27.18 -11.49
CA SER A 29 -3.44 27.78 -12.71
C SER A 29 -3.75 26.69 -13.75
N MET A 30 -4.61 26.97 -14.74
CA MET A 30 -4.90 26.01 -15.81
C MET A 30 -3.63 25.50 -16.52
N ARG A 31 -2.61 26.36 -16.64
CA ARG A 31 -1.31 26.00 -17.19
C ARG A 31 -0.62 24.93 -16.32
N ASP A 32 -0.61 25.13 -15.00
CA ASP A 32 0.04 24.18 -14.07
C ASP A 32 -0.68 22.83 -14.10
N CYS A 33 -2.01 22.85 -14.22
CA CYS A 33 -2.80 21.62 -14.37
C CYS A 33 -2.44 20.84 -15.65
N LEU A 34 -2.26 21.54 -16.78
CA LEU A 34 -1.86 20.90 -18.03
C LEU A 34 -0.45 20.31 -17.95
N ILE A 35 0.49 21.03 -17.33
CA ILE A 35 1.86 20.54 -17.12
C ILE A 35 1.86 19.31 -16.21
N GLN A 36 1.13 19.34 -15.09
CA GLN A 36 1.02 18.21 -14.18
C GLN A 36 0.41 16.98 -14.85
N ARG A 37 -0.62 17.17 -15.69
CA ARG A 37 -1.22 16.08 -16.45
C ARG A 37 -0.21 15.44 -17.40
N GLU A 38 0.50 16.26 -18.18
CA GLU A 38 1.52 15.78 -19.12
C GLU A 38 2.65 15.02 -18.42
N LEU A 39 3.16 15.55 -17.30
CA LEU A 39 4.17 14.88 -16.50
C LEU A 39 3.65 13.53 -15.96
N HIS A 40 2.41 13.49 -15.48
CA HIS A 40 1.82 12.25 -14.99
C HIS A 40 1.64 11.19 -16.08
N GLU A 41 1.18 11.58 -17.27
CA GLU A 41 1.03 10.67 -18.43
C GLU A 41 2.39 10.07 -18.83
N ARG A 42 3.49 10.81 -18.60
CA ARG A 42 4.86 10.42 -18.92
C ARG A 42 5.65 9.87 -17.74
N GLU A 43 5.01 9.51 -16.63
CA GLU A 43 5.66 9.00 -15.42
C GLU A 43 6.69 7.89 -15.72
N ASN A 44 6.37 6.98 -16.65
CA ASN A 44 7.26 5.86 -17.01
C ASN A 44 8.56 6.30 -17.73
N ASP A 45 8.63 7.52 -18.27
CA ASP A 45 9.85 8.05 -18.93
C ASP A 45 10.92 8.44 -17.89
N PHE A 46 10.52 8.71 -16.64
CA PHE A 46 11.39 9.29 -15.62
C PHE A 46 11.26 8.66 -14.22
N CYS A 47 10.39 7.67 -14.04
CA CYS A 47 10.25 6.91 -12.80
C CYS A 47 10.47 5.40 -13.01
N VAL A 48 11.03 4.76 -11.98
CA VAL A 48 11.14 3.30 -11.88
C VAL A 48 10.23 2.82 -10.75
N ARG A 49 9.50 1.73 -10.98
CA ARG A 49 8.64 1.11 -9.98
C ARG A 49 9.34 -0.11 -9.40
N GLU A 50 9.67 -0.02 -8.12
CA GLU A 50 10.25 -1.12 -7.35
C GLU A 50 9.18 -1.72 -6.43
N PRO A 51 9.05 -3.06 -6.36
CA PRO A 51 8.15 -3.69 -5.41
C PRO A 51 8.64 -3.46 -3.97
N LEU A 52 7.70 -3.15 -3.07
CA LEU A 52 7.94 -3.09 -1.63
C LEU A 52 7.16 -4.20 -0.93
N THR A 53 7.77 -4.78 0.09
CA THR A 53 7.17 -5.77 0.96
C THR A 53 6.55 -5.09 2.19
N LEU A 54 5.28 -5.40 2.44
CA LEU A 54 4.50 -4.76 3.50
C LEU A 54 4.00 -5.81 4.49
N PHE A 55 4.28 -5.62 5.78
CA PHE A 55 3.61 -6.36 6.85
C PHE A 55 2.50 -5.53 7.45
N CYS A 56 1.27 -6.07 7.45
CA CYS A 56 0.11 -5.47 8.11
C CYS A 56 -0.33 -6.34 9.28
N GLY A 57 -0.27 -5.80 10.49
CA GLY A 57 -0.70 -6.49 11.70
C GLY A 57 -1.70 -5.66 12.48
N THR A 58 -2.71 -6.31 13.06
CA THR A 58 -3.52 -5.68 14.11
C THR A 58 -3.58 -6.52 15.37
N TRP A 59 -3.60 -5.86 16.52
CA TRP A 59 -3.76 -6.52 17.80
C TRP A 59 -4.61 -5.68 18.77
N ASN A 60 -5.80 -6.19 19.09
CA ASN A 60 -6.55 -5.71 20.24
C ASN A 60 -5.83 -6.08 21.55
N VAL A 61 -5.21 -5.08 22.18
CA VAL A 61 -4.47 -5.23 23.45
C VAL A 61 -5.37 -5.29 24.68
N ASN A 62 -6.70 -5.12 24.53
CA ASN A 62 -7.67 -5.12 25.64
C ASN A 62 -7.30 -4.17 26.80
N GLY A 63 -6.70 -3.01 26.49
CA GLY A 63 -6.23 -2.04 27.49
C GLY A 63 -5.03 -2.50 28.33
N GLN A 64 -4.40 -3.61 27.99
CA GLN A 64 -3.25 -4.13 28.71
C GLN A 64 -1.95 -3.46 28.25
N TYR A 65 -1.06 -3.23 29.20
CA TYR A 65 0.32 -2.83 28.90
C TYR A 65 1.08 -3.99 28.25
N PRO A 66 2.09 -3.71 27.42
CA PRO A 66 2.90 -4.77 26.81
C PRO A 66 3.64 -5.58 27.88
N ILE A 67 3.14 -6.79 28.14
CA ILE A 67 3.73 -7.74 29.10
C ILE A 67 4.75 -8.66 28.42
N GLN A 68 4.66 -8.77 27.09
CA GLN A 68 5.42 -9.73 26.30
C GLN A 68 5.99 -9.07 25.05
N ARG A 69 7.12 -9.60 24.59
CA ARG A 69 7.70 -9.19 23.32
C ARG A 69 6.84 -9.72 22.17
N VAL A 70 6.79 -8.95 21.09
CA VAL A 70 5.94 -9.23 19.91
C VAL A 70 6.75 -9.72 18.71
N ASP A 71 8.03 -10.07 18.90
CA ASP A 71 8.94 -10.41 17.80
C ASP A 71 8.40 -11.58 16.96
N LYS A 72 7.80 -12.59 17.62
CA LYS A 72 7.18 -13.74 16.94
C LYS A 72 5.93 -13.38 16.15
N TRP A 73 5.24 -12.31 16.52
CA TRP A 73 4.08 -11.81 15.80
C TRP A 73 4.51 -10.97 14.59
N LEU A 74 5.62 -10.22 14.71
CA LEU A 74 6.18 -9.40 13.64
C LEU A 74 6.98 -10.19 12.59
N VAL A 75 7.57 -11.32 12.97
CA VAL A 75 8.39 -12.16 12.10
C VAL A 75 7.58 -13.37 11.63
N TYR A 76 6.86 -13.21 10.53
CA TYR A 76 6.06 -14.29 9.92
C TYR A 76 6.75 -14.97 8.72
N GLN A 77 7.73 -14.33 8.08
CA GLN A 77 8.38 -14.80 6.85
C GLN A 77 9.91 -14.80 6.94
N GLU A 78 10.56 -15.55 6.05
CA GLU A 78 12.02 -15.65 5.94
C GLU A 78 12.70 -14.32 5.58
N THR A 79 11.97 -13.40 4.94
CA THR A 79 12.45 -12.06 4.56
C THR A 79 11.79 -10.97 5.39
N ILE A 80 12.59 -10.02 5.88
CA ILE A 80 12.11 -8.86 6.63
C ILE A 80 11.35 -7.93 5.67
N PRO A 81 10.09 -7.56 5.99
CA PRO A 81 9.33 -6.57 5.23
C PRO A 81 10.01 -5.20 5.20
N ASP A 82 9.89 -4.48 4.08
CA ASP A 82 10.38 -3.11 3.93
C ASP A 82 9.61 -2.11 4.81
N ILE A 83 8.31 -2.37 5.04
CA ILE A 83 7.44 -1.51 5.82
C ILE A 83 6.54 -2.34 6.74
N PHE A 84 6.39 -1.89 7.99
CA PHE A 84 5.44 -2.43 8.96
C PHE A 84 4.30 -1.44 9.22
N ALA A 85 3.06 -1.88 9.02
CA ALA A 85 1.83 -1.17 9.35
C ALA A 85 1.10 -1.90 10.49
N ILE A 86 1.06 -1.30 11.68
CA ILE A 86 0.55 -1.93 12.91
C ILE A 86 -0.59 -1.08 13.50
N GLY A 87 -1.72 -1.71 13.85
CA GLY A 87 -2.93 -1.03 14.35
C GLY A 87 -3.68 -1.74 15.47
#